data_AF-A0A5C8RW90-F1
#
_entry.id   AF-A0A5C8RW90-F1
#
_cell.length_a   1.000
_cell.length_b   1.000
_cell.length_c   1.000
_cell.angle_alpha   90.00
_cell.angle_beta   90.00
_cell.angle_gamma   90.00
#
_symmetry.space_group_name_H-M   'P 1'
#
loop_
_entity.id
_entity.type
_entity.pdbx_description
1 polymer ?
#
loop_
_entity_poly.entity_id
_entity_poly.type
_entity_poly.pdbx_seq_one_letter_code
_entity_poly.pdbx_strand_id
1 'polypeptide(L)' 'PRGWPDAAAEWLAPHAFKARIDWAAEACERAPPADNPVALAEDAFGPLLSAATRREIARAETGAQGLALLLMSPEFQRR' A
#
# COMPACT_ATOMS: atom_id res chain seq x y z
N PRO A 1 -20.05 -5.55 12.75
CA PRO A 1 -20.46 -6.62 11.81
C PRO A 1 -20.68 -6.05 10.39
N ARG A 2 -19.96 -6.40 9.32
CA ARG A 2 -19.07 -7.52 8.97
C ARG A 2 -17.61 -7.19 9.25
N GLY A 3 -16.89 -8.15 9.83
CA GLY A 3 -15.46 -8.04 10.06
C GLY A 3 -14.69 -7.90 8.76
N TRP A 4 -13.56 -7.19 8.84
CA TRP A 4 -12.52 -7.19 7.81
C TRP A 4 -12.30 -8.61 7.29
N PRO A 5 -12.28 -8.85 5.96
CA PRO A 5 -11.86 -10.14 5.44
C PRO A 5 -10.37 -10.31 5.76
N ASP A 6 -10.09 -11.23 6.67
CA ASP A 6 -8.75 -11.62 7.10
C ASP A 6 -8.13 -12.56 6.06
N ALA A 7 -8.01 -12.06 4.82
CA ALA A 7 -7.63 -12.87 3.68
C ALA A 7 -6.39 -12.30 3.02
N ALA A 8 -5.25 -12.37 3.71
CA ALA A 8 -3.93 -12.31 3.08
C ALA A 8 -3.82 -13.26 1.85
N ALA A 9 -4.65 -14.31 1.80
CA ALA A 9 -4.76 -15.24 0.68
C ALA A 9 -5.45 -14.67 -0.58
N GLU A 10 -6.30 -13.66 -0.47
CA GLU A 10 -7.00 -13.06 -1.63
C GLU A 10 -6.11 -12.05 -2.37
N TRP A 11 -5.03 -11.61 -1.72
CA TRP A 11 -4.06 -10.67 -2.26
C TRP A 11 -3.20 -11.26 -3.37
N LEU A 12 -3.12 -12.58 -3.56
CA LEU A 12 -2.18 -13.23 -4.49
C LEU A 12 -2.78 -13.64 -5.85
N ALA A 13 -4.07 -13.40 -6.10
CA ALA A 13 -4.72 -13.88 -7.33
C ALA A 13 -4.38 -13.01 -8.58
N PRO A 14 -4.07 -13.61 -9.75
CA PRO A 14 -3.65 -12.88 -10.97
C PRO A 14 -4.69 -11.92 -11.55
N HIS A 15 -5.98 -12.12 -11.26
CA HIS A 15 -7.08 -11.26 -11.71
C HIS A 15 -7.31 -10.04 -10.79
N ALA A 16 -6.53 -9.90 -9.72
CA ALA A 16 -6.75 -8.89 -8.68
C ALA A 16 -6.15 -7.52 -9.01
N PHE A 17 -5.44 -7.31 -10.12
CA PHE A 17 -4.68 -6.06 -10.32
C PHE A 17 -5.55 -4.80 -10.38
N LYS A 18 -6.67 -4.84 -11.14
CA LYS A 18 -7.63 -3.73 -11.18
C LYS A 18 -8.36 -3.58 -9.83
N ALA A 19 -8.77 -4.69 -9.23
CA ALA A 19 -9.39 -4.68 -7.90
C ALA A 19 -8.45 -4.11 -6.83
N ARG A 20 -7.12 -4.30 -6.95
CA ARG A 20 -6.11 -3.72 -6.07
C ARG A 20 -5.98 -2.21 -6.27
N ILE A 21 -6.03 -1.72 -7.50
CA ILE A 21 -6.01 -0.27 -7.78
C ILE A 21 -7.28 0.38 -7.25
N ASP A 22 -8.45 -0.21 -7.53
CA ASP A 22 -9.74 0.29 -7.09
C ASP A 22 -9.84 0.26 -5.55
N TRP A 23 -9.41 -0.83 -4.92
CA TRP A 23 -9.35 -0.94 -3.46
C TRP A 23 -8.34 0.01 -2.84
N ALA A 24 -7.16 0.17 -3.45
CA ALA A 24 -6.17 1.13 -2.96
C ALA A 24 -6.75 2.55 -3.04
N ALA A 25 -7.39 2.94 -4.14
CA ALA A 25 -8.06 4.23 -4.27
C ALA A 25 -9.17 4.42 -3.22
N GLU A 26 -10.01 3.41 -2.98
CA GLU A 26 -11.06 3.50 -1.95
C GLU A 26 -10.49 3.55 -0.52
N ALA A 27 -9.46 2.75 -0.23
CA ALA A 27 -8.77 2.76 1.05
C ALA A 27 -8.09 4.11 1.31
N CYS A 28 -7.59 4.74 0.25
CA CYS A 28 -6.99 6.07 0.24
C CYS A 28 -8.00 7.19 0.54
N GLU A 29 -9.19 7.13 -0.04
CA GLU A 29 -10.27 8.09 0.26
C GLU A 29 -10.79 7.98 1.68
N ARG A 30 -10.72 6.78 2.28
CA ARG A 30 -11.26 6.48 3.60
C ARG A 30 -10.21 6.53 4.72
N ALA A 31 -8.93 6.55 4.38
CA ALA A 31 -7.86 6.69 5.35
C ALA A 31 -7.86 8.12 5.90
N PRO A 32 -7.72 8.31 7.22
CA PRO A 32 -7.33 9.62 7.75
C PRO A 32 -6.03 10.05 7.05
N PRO A 33 -5.76 11.36 6.90
CA PRO A 33 -4.53 11.84 6.29
C PRO A 33 -3.35 11.06 6.86
N ALA A 34 -2.75 10.19 6.04
CA ALA A 34 -1.56 9.49 6.46
C ALA A 34 -0.48 10.55 6.50
N ASP A 35 -0.15 11.03 7.69
CA ASP A 35 0.75 12.16 7.88
C ASP A 35 2.10 11.93 7.18
N ASN A 36 2.52 10.67 7.01
CA ASN A 36 3.68 10.31 6.21
C ASN A 36 3.72 8.83 5.75
N PRO A 37 3.30 8.48 4.51
CA PRO A 37 3.39 7.10 4.00
C PRO A 37 4.83 6.60 3.82
N VAL A 38 5.82 7.49 3.70
CA VAL A 38 7.24 7.11 3.66
C VAL A 38 7.69 6.60 5.03
N ALA A 39 7.30 7.28 6.11
CA ALA A 39 7.60 6.83 7.46
C ALA A 39 6.98 5.45 7.74
N LEU A 40 5.73 5.23 7.30
CA LEU A 40 5.08 3.92 7.42
C LEU A 40 5.83 2.83 6.66
N ALA A 41 6.29 3.12 5.44
CA ALA A 41 7.07 2.17 4.65
C ALA A 41 8.41 1.82 5.32
N GLU A 42 9.08 2.81 5.90
CA GLU A 42 10.32 2.64 6.66
C GLU A 42 10.11 1.81 7.93
N ASP A 43 9.04 2.06 8.68
CA ASP A 43 8.71 1.29 9.88
C ASP A 43 8.34 -0.16 9.54
N ALA A 44 7.62 -0.39 8.44
CA ALA A 44 7.17 -1.72 8.03
C ALA A 44 8.29 -2.62 7.45
N PHE A 45 9.17 -2.04 6.64
CA PHE A 45 10.15 -2.80 5.87
C PHE A 45 11.60 -2.53 6.28
N GLY A 46 11.89 -1.40 6.90
CA GLY A 46 13.22 -1.03 7.39
C GLY A 46 14.30 -1.22 6.32
N PRO A 47 15.37 -2.01 6.57
CA PRO A 47 16.43 -2.27 5.61
C PRO A 47 15.99 -2.96 4.31
N LEU A 48 14.82 -3.60 4.30
CA LEU A 48 14.28 -4.28 3.11
C LEU A 48 13.59 -3.31 2.15
N LEU A 49 13.30 -2.08 2.57
CA LEU A 49 12.69 -1.06 1.72
C LEU A 49 13.68 -0.61 0.65
N SER A 50 13.36 -0.82 -0.62
CA SER A 50 14.19 -0.31 -1.70
C SER A 50 14.11 1.21 -1.81
N ALA A 51 15.21 1.81 -2.24
CA ALA A 51 15.27 3.24 -2.53
C ALA A 51 14.28 3.65 -3.64
N ALA A 52 13.96 2.75 -4.56
CA ALA A 52 12.99 2.99 -5.62
C ALA A 52 11.57 3.10 -5.05
N THR A 53 11.12 2.12 -4.25
CA THR A 53 9.81 2.17 -3.60
C THR A 53 9.68 3.40 -2.71
N ARG A 54 10.70 3.68 -1.88
CA ARG A 54 10.73 4.89 -1.03
C ARG A 54 10.54 6.18 -1.84
N ARG A 55 11.24 6.31 -2.96
CA ARG A 55 11.19 7.50 -3.82
C ARG A 55 9.83 7.69 -4.48
N GLU A 56 9.21 6.61 -4.94
CA GLU A 56 7.88 6.69 -5.58
C GLU A 56 6.81 7.07 -4.55
N ILE A 57 6.85 6.48 -3.34
CA ILE A 57 5.94 6.87 -2.24
C ILE A 57 6.14 8.35 -1.85
N ALA A 58 7.40 8.82 -1.78
CA ALA A 58 7.70 10.21 -1.44
C ALA A 58 7.23 11.23 -2.49
N ARG A 59 7.01 10.79 -3.73
CA ARG A 59 6.52 11.61 -4.84
C ARG A 59 5.01 11.65 -4.96
N ALA A 60 4.31 10.86 -4.16
CA ALA A 60 2.88 10.85 -4.15
C ALA A 60 2.33 12.25 -3.80
N GLU A 61 1.40 12.72 -4.61
CA GLU A 61 0.69 13.99 -4.45
C GLU A 61 -0.18 13.99 -3.19
N THR A 62 -0.57 12.80 -2.71
CA THR A 62 -1.38 12.62 -1.50
C THR A 62 -0.85 11.46 -0.66
N GLY A 63 -1.07 11.51 0.66
CA GLY A 63 -0.72 10.42 1.58
C GLY A 63 -1.40 9.09 1.19
N ALA A 64 -2.64 9.21 0.75
CA ALA A 64 -3.42 8.20 0.03
C ALA A 64 -2.60 7.55 -1.10
N GLN A 65 -2.25 8.29 -2.16
CA GLN A 65 -1.50 7.75 -3.28
C GLN A 65 -0.17 7.09 -2.83
N GLY A 66 0.48 7.63 -1.79
CA GLY A 66 1.67 7.01 -1.20
C GLY A 66 1.40 5.63 -0.59
N LEU A 67 0.27 5.45 0.11
CA LEU A 67 -0.17 4.16 0.61
C LEU A 67 -0.49 3.19 -0.53
N ALA A 68 -1.14 3.64 -1.60
CA ALA A 68 -1.41 2.80 -2.76
C ALA A 68 -0.10 2.27 -3.40
N LEU A 69 0.89 3.14 -3.57
CA LEU A 69 2.21 2.76 -4.09
C LEU A 69 2.93 1.78 -3.14
N LEU A 70 2.82 1.97 -1.82
CA LEU A 70 3.36 1.04 -0.83
C LEU A 70 2.72 -0.36 -0.95
N LEU A 71 1.39 -0.43 -1.06
CA LEU A 71 0.65 -1.70 -1.18
C LEU A 71 0.94 -2.42 -2.50
N MET A 72 1.23 -1.66 -3.57
CA MET A 72 1.63 -2.20 -4.87
C MET A 72 3.12 -2.55 -4.95
N SER A 73 3.93 -2.19 -3.95
CA SER A 73 5.38 -2.36 -3.98
C SER A 73 5.82 -3.84 -3.98
N PRO A 74 6.96 -4.18 -4.60
CA PRO A 74 7.52 -5.53 -4.53
C PRO A 74 7.77 -6.02 -3.11
N GLU A 75 8.13 -5.12 -2.20
CA GLU A 75 8.37 -5.42 -0.79
C GLU A 75 7.10 -5.93 -0.10
N PHE A 76 5.96 -5.32 -0.41
CA PHE A 76 4.66 -5.73 0.13
C PHE A 76 4.17 -7.05 -0.48
N GLN A 77 4.40 -7.26 -1.78
CA GLN A 77 3.95 -8.47 -2.48
C GLN A 77 4.77 -9.73 -2.16
N ARG A 78 5.98 -9.59 -1.63
CA ARG A 78 6.88 -10.70 -1.29
C ARG A 78 6.68 -11.23 0.14
N ARG A 79 5.83 -10.58 0.95
CA ARG A 79 5.42 -11.06 2.28
C ARG A 79 4.07 -11.76 2.20
#